data_AF-A0A0J8R2I7-F1
#
_entry.id   AF-A0A0J8R2I7-F1
#
_cell.length_a   1.000
_cell.length_b   1.000
_cell.length_c   1.000
_cell.angle_alpha   90.00
_cell.angle_beta   90.00
_cell.angle_gamma   90.00
#
_symmetry.space_group_name_H-M   'P 1'
#
loop_
_entity.id
_entity.type
_entity.pdbx_description
1 polymer ?
#
loop_
_entity_poly.entity_id
_entity_poly.type
_entity_poly.pdbx_seq_one_letter_code
_entity_poly.pdbx_strand_id
1 'polypeptide(L)'
;MDHTRGRNAVPPKSGHLMKDQPAAIYDRMFIERLIDILQEFPPEEPTRKRYINEMIAWSAKFGDIETGDPEMHHAVGSIYAEENEVYDAERHLALGTAVSAEILARLEYTWYTHDAVHTAGIYAARAVFPYLLTGSFRNANKAFLIFRNQLSSSPTSHALNVQEVSSQSNDVRVYPSLPLLNFTGLLLLAIQRGNADSFKQLLRHYATYIQEAGEWDQALAHIGEVYFGIRIPKQSNPLMDMMGMFFGGGPQGGNRSKTPQRSKAREAG
;
A
#
# COMPACT_ATOMS: atom_id res chain seq x y z
N MET A 1 -67.80 -32.39 -25.33
CA MET A 1 -66.61 -33.16 -25.73
C MET A 1 -65.49 -32.15 -25.85
N ASP A 2 -64.42 -32.12 -25.09
CA ASP A 2 -63.88 -33.00 -24.06
C ASP A 2 -62.88 -32.16 -23.23
N HIS A 3 -62.71 -32.57 -21.97
CA HIS A 3 -61.65 -32.22 -21.03
C HIS A 3 -60.26 -32.63 -21.60
N THR A 4 -59.06 -32.22 -21.18
CA THR A 4 -58.48 -32.09 -19.82
C THR A 4 -56.99 -31.66 -19.92
N ARG A 5 -56.51 -31.05 -18.83
CA ARG A 5 -55.19 -31.19 -18.18
C ARG A 5 -53.94 -30.47 -18.71
N GLY A 6 -53.43 -29.60 -17.82
CA GLY A 6 -52.12 -28.99 -17.86
C GLY A 6 -50.95 -29.93 -17.67
N ARG A 7 -49.76 -29.36 -17.86
CA ARG A 7 -48.50 -29.84 -17.30
C ARG A 7 -47.61 -28.64 -16.98
N ASN A 8 -47.22 -28.58 -15.71
CA ASN A 8 -46.27 -27.67 -15.11
C ASN A 8 -44.95 -27.68 -15.89
N ALA A 9 -44.51 -26.52 -16.39
CA ALA A 9 -43.14 -26.32 -16.82
C ALA A 9 -42.31 -25.98 -15.57
N VAL A 10 -41.57 -26.97 -15.09
CA VAL A 10 -40.56 -26.80 -14.03
C VAL A 10 -39.41 -25.97 -14.62
N PRO A 11 -39.03 -24.82 -14.03
CA PRO A 11 -37.84 -24.12 -14.48
C PRO A 11 -36.62 -25.01 -14.25
N PRO A 12 -35.66 -25.06 -15.21
CA PRO A 12 -34.51 -25.93 -15.08
C PRO A 12 -33.72 -25.55 -13.82
N LYS A 13 -33.37 -26.56 -13.01
CA LYS A 13 -32.55 -26.40 -11.80
C LYS A 13 -31.22 -25.75 -12.20
N SER A 14 -31.04 -24.49 -11.84
CA SER A 14 -29.89 -23.61 -12.12
C SER A 14 -28.57 -24.04 -11.46
N GLY A 15 -28.42 -25.31 -11.08
CA GLY A 15 -27.31 -25.79 -10.24
C GLY A 15 -26.27 -26.66 -10.96
N HIS A 16 -26.41 -26.92 -12.27
CA HIS A 16 -25.53 -27.86 -12.99
C HIS A 16 -24.96 -27.36 -14.33
N LEU A 17 -25.10 -26.06 -14.63
CA LEU A 17 -24.52 -25.46 -15.84
C LEU A 17 -23.31 -24.53 -15.58
N MET A 18 -22.65 -24.67 -14.42
CA MET A 18 -21.52 -23.80 -14.00
C MET A 18 -20.20 -24.57 -13.86
N LYS A 19 -19.92 -25.55 -14.74
CA LYS A 19 -18.61 -26.22 -14.72
C LYS A 19 -17.76 -26.09 -15.97
N ASP A 20 -18.32 -25.73 -17.12
CA ASP A 20 -17.58 -25.71 -18.38
C ASP A 20 -17.88 -24.46 -19.23
N GLN A 21 -17.75 -23.25 -18.65
CA GLN A 21 -17.62 -22.04 -19.46
C GLN A 21 -16.15 -21.60 -19.49
N PRO A 22 -15.51 -21.58 -20.67
CA PRO A 22 -14.14 -21.14 -20.81
C PRO A 22 -14.09 -19.64 -20.50
N ALA A 23 -13.28 -19.25 -19.50
CA ALA A 23 -12.89 -17.86 -19.18
C ALA A 23 -13.88 -16.83 -19.74
N ALA A 24 -15.12 -16.91 -19.23
CA ALA A 24 -16.19 -16.08 -19.74
C ALA A 24 -15.84 -14.64 -19.38
N ILE A 25 -15.44 -13.91 -20.41
CA ILE A 25 -15.32 -12.46 -20.53
C ILE A 25 -15.67 -11.77 -19.22
N TYR A 26 -14.66 -11.15 -18.62
CA TYR A 26 -14.81 -10.11 -17.60
C TYR A 26 -15.83 -9.08 -18.09
N ASP A 27 -17.11 -9.35 -17.85
CA ASP A 27 -18.20 -8.58 -18.42
C ASP A 27 -18.30 -7.34 -17.55
N ARG A 28 -17.77 -6.20 -18.04
CA ARG A 28 -17.90 -4.91 -17.35
C ARG A 28 -19.34 -4.63 -16.95
N MET A 29 -20.32 -5.08 -17.76
CA MET A 29 -21.73 -4.94 -17.42
C MET A 29 -22.12 -5.69 -16.13
N PHE A 30 -21.45 -6.79 -15.81
CA PHE A 30 -21.67 -7.51 -14.56
C PHE A 30 -21.04 -6.79 -13.37
N ILE A 31 -19.85 -6.22 -13.54
CA ILE A 31 -19.19 -5.38 -12.52
C ILE A 31 -20.06 -4.18 -12.15
N GLU A 32 -20.53 -3.45 -13.16
CA GLU A 32 -21.43 -2.30 -12.99
C GLU A 32 -22.70 -2.69 -12.22
N ARG A 33 -23.35 -3.81 -12.57
CA ARG A 33 -24.54 -4.28 -11.85
C ARG A 33 -24.29 -4.61 -10.38
N LEU A 34 -23.13 -5.19 -10.05
CA LEU A 34 -22.80 -5.47 -8.65
C LEU A 34 -22.55 -4.18 -7.86
N ILE A 35 -21.95 -3.18 -8.50
CA ILE A 35 -21.77 -1.84 -7.92
C ILE A 35 -23.12 -1.15 -7.73
N ASP A 36 -24.01 -1.18 -8.73
CA ASP A 36 -25.36 -0.61 -8.65
C ASP A 36 -26.13 -1.24 -7.48
N ILE A 37 -26.08 -2.57 -7.35
CA ILE A 37 -26.70 -3.27 -6.23
C ILE A 37 -26.12 -2.79 -4.90
N LEU A 38 -24.80 -2.66 -4.77
CA LEU A 38 -24.15 -2.17 -3.55
C LEU A 38 -24.62 -0.74 -3.17
N GLN A 39 -24.77 0.14 -4.14
CA GLN A 39 -25.19 1.53 -3.91
C GLN A 39 -26.61 1.65 -3.34
N GLU A 40 -27.46 0.64 -3.55
CA GLU A 40 -28.82 0.58 -3.00
C GLU A 40 -28.84 0.10 -1.52
N PHE A 41 -27.73 -0.40 -0.97
CA PHE A 41 -27.68 -0.82 0.43
C PHE A 41 -27.62 0.40 1.35
N PRO A 42 -28.53 0.53 2.34
CA PRO A 42 -28.39 1.56 3.36
C PRO A 42 -27.15 1.29 4.24
N PRO A 43 -26.56 2.32 4.87
CA PRO A 43 -25.35 2.19 5.67
C PRO A 43 -25.43 1.12 6.77
N GLU A 44 -26.61 1.02 7.39
CA GLU A 44 -26.91 0.13 8.52
C GLU A 44 -27.28 -1.30 8.10
N GLU A 45 -27.29 -1.62 6.80
CA GLU A 45 -27.68 -2.94 6.32
C GLU A 45 -26.69 -4.02 6.80
N PRO A 46 -27.12 -4.97 7.66
CA PRO A 46 -26.19 -5.94 8.27
C PRO A 46 -25.49 -6.84 7.24
N THR A 47 -26.13 -7.09 6.09
CA THR A 47 -25.57 -7.94 5.04
C THR A 47 -24.59 -7.23 4.10
N ARG A 48 -24.47 -5.89 4.20
CA ARG A 48 -23.65 -5.07 3.30
C ARG A 48 -22.17 -5.46 3.31
N LYS A 49 -21.57 -5.62 4.51
CA LYS A 49 -20.17 -6.06 4.64
C LYS A 49 -19.93 -7.43 4.03
N ARG A 50 -20.88 -8.35 4.17
CA ARG A 50 -20.81 -9.68 3.56
C ARG A 50 -20.87 -9.58 2.04
N TYR A 51 -21.78 -8.77 1.51
CA TYR A 51 -21.89 -8.53 0.06
C TYR A 51 -20.59 -7.98 -0.52
N ILE A 52 -20.01 -6.95 0.11
CA ILE A 52 -18.71 -6.36 -0.29
C ILE A 52 -17.61 -7.43 -0.34
N ASN A 53 -17.48 -8.24 0.72
CA ASN A 53 -16.46 -9.30 0.77
C ASN A 53 -16.65 -10.35 -0.33
N GLU A 54 -17.90 -10.78 -0.59
CA GLU A 54 -18.21 -11.75 -1.64
C GLU A 54 -17.95 -11.18 -3.04
N MET A 55 -18.30 -9.91 -3.28
CA MET A 55 -18.06 -9.19 -4.53
C MET A 55 -16.56 -9.04 -4.82
N ILE A 56 -15.77 -8.59 -3.84
CA ILE A 56 -14.31 -8.45 -4.00
C ILE A 56 -13.65 -9.83 -4.16
N ALA A 57 -14.01 -10.83 -3.35
CA ALA A 57 -13.46 -12.18 -3.49
C ALA A 57 -13.82 -12.83 -4.83
N TRP A 58 -15.03 -12.55 -5.36
CA TRP A 58 -15.42 -12.98 -6.69
C TRP A 58 -14.53 -12.34 -7.77
N SER A 59 -14.35 -11.02 -7.73
CA SER A 59 -13.50 -10.34 -8.73
C SER A 59 -12.03 -10.78 -8.66
N ALA A 60 -11.49 -10.97 -7.46
CA ALA A 60 -10.15 -11.50 -7.26
C ALA A 60 -9.96 -12.91 -7.84
N LYS A 61 -11.01 -13.75 -7.76
CA LYS A 61 -10.95 -15.14 -8.22
C LYS A 61 -11.15 -15.30 -9.72
N PHE A 62 -12.03 -14.49 -10.30
CA PHE A 62 -12.44 -14.61 -11.70
C PHE A 62 -11.82 -13.55 -12.60
N GLY A 63 -11.00 -12.66 -12.05
CA GLY A 63 -10.35 -11.56 -12.76
C GLY A 63 -8.86 -11.67 -12.90
N ASP A 64 -8.32 -10.63 -13.54
CA ASP A 64 -6.90 -10.52 -13.85
C ASP A 64 -6.06 -10.05 -12.64
N ILE A 65 -6.70 -9.49 -11.61
CA ILE A 65 -6.05 -8.88 -10.46
C ILE A 65 -6.40 -9.69 -9.21
N GLU A 66 -5.39 -10.34 -8.62
CA GLU A 66 -5.55 -11.21 -7.44
C GLU A 66 -6.07 -10.47 -6.19
N THR A 67 -5.91 -9.15 -6.14
CA THR A 67 -6.42 -8.32 -5.04
C THR A 67 -7.87 -7.89 -5.23
N GLY A 68 -8.49 -8.14 -6.39
CA GLY A 68 -9.84 -7.69 -6.74
C GLY A 68 -9.87 -6.58 -7.79
N ASP A 69 -11.05 -6.33 -8.35
CA ASP A 69 -11.26 -5.34 -9.40
C ASP A 69 -11.13 -3.88 -8.91
N PRO A 70 -10.34 -3.01 -9.58
CA PRO A 70 -10.14 -1.62 -9.17
C PRO A 70 -11.40 -0.74 -9.20
N GLU A 71 -12.37 -1.00 -10.09
CA GLU A 71 -13.63 -0.24 -10.15
C GLU A 71 -14.52 -0.62 -8.95
N MET A 72 -14.57 -1.91 -8.59
CA MET A 72 -15.24 -2.36 -7.35
C MET A 72 -14.59 -1.78 -6.10
N HIS A 73 -13.26 -1.81 -6.00
CA HIS A 73 -12.53 -1.19 -4.90
C HIS A 73 -12.78 0.32 -4.82
N HIS A 74 -12.83 1.01 -5.97
CA HIS A 74 -13.17 2.43 -6.01
C HIS A 74 -14.58 2.70 -5.48
N ALA A 75 -15.59 1.94 -5.92
CA ALA A 75 -16.97 2.10 -5.47
C ALA A 75 -17.12 1.87 -3.96
N VAL A 76 -16.59 0.76 -3.46
CA VAL A 76 -16.62 0.44 -2.02
C VAL A 76 -15.90 1.50 -1.20
N GLY A 77 -14.69 1.90 -1.62
CA GLY A 77 -13.92 2.91 -0.92
C GLY A 77 -14.57 4.30 -0.92
N SER A 78 -15.32 4.64 -1.97
CA SER A 78 -16.08 5.90 -2.05
C SER A 78 -17.24 5.92 -1.06
N ILE A 79 -17.99 4.82 -0.95
CA ILE A 79 -19.07 4.68 0.05
C ILE A 79 -18.51 4.84 1.46
N TYR A 80 -17.43 4.14 1.80
CA TYR A 80 -16.81 4.29 3.13
C TYR A 80 -16.26 5.70 3.37
N ALA A 81 -15.75 6.38 2.34
CA ALA A 81 -15.29 7.75 2.46
C ALA A 81 -16.45 8.72 2.75
N GLU A 82 -17.60 8.56 2.10
CA GLU A 82 -18.82 9.33 2.35
C GLU A 82 -19.36 9.12 3.77
N GLU A 83 -19.17 7.93 4.32
CA GLU A 83 -19.58 7.55 5.68
C GLU A 83 -18.56 7.94 6.76
N ASN A 84 -17.43 8.56 6.39
CA ASN A 84 -16.27 8.85 7.25
C ASN A 84 -15.64 7.60 7.91
N GLU A 85 -15.80 6.42 7.32
CA GLU A 85 -15.15 5.17 7.74
C GLU A 85 -13.73 5.09 7.16
N VAL A 86 -12.84 5.95 7.65
CA VAL A 86 -11.56 6.25 6.97
C VAL A 86 -10.67 5.02 6.79
N TYR A 87 -10.58 4.15 7.79
CA TYR A 87 -9.73 2.96 7.71
C TYR A 87 -10.19 1.95 6.65
N ASP A 88 -11.50 1.77 6.50
CA ASP A 88 -12.06 0.87 5.48
C ASP A 88 -12.00 1.52 4.09
N ALA A 89 -12.24 2.83 4.01
CA ALA A 89 -12.04 3.61 2.79
C ALA A 89 -10.59 3.49 2.29
N GLU A 90 -9.58 3.70 3.14
CA GLU A 90 -8.16 3.63 2.79
C GLU A 90 -7.79 2.29 2.15
N ARG A 91 -8.22 1.17 2.76
CA ARG A 91 -7.95 -0.19 2.28
C ARG A 91 -8.47 -0.41 0.85
N HIS A 92 -9.68 0.06 0.56
CA HIS A 92 -10.28 -0.10 -0.76
C HIS A 92 -9.73 0.92 -1.77
N LEU A 93 -9.61 2.20 -1.38
CA LEU A 93 -9.13 3.25 -2.28
C LEU A 93 -7.68 3.05 -2.72
N ALA A 94 -6.84 2.41 -1.90
CA ALA A 94 -5.45 2.06 -2.23
C ALA A 94 -5.33 1.07 -3.40
N LEU A 95 -6.36 0.24 -3.61
CA LEU A 95 -6.47 -0.77 -4.68
C LEU A 95 -7.40 -0.33 -5.82
N GLY A 96 -7.99 0.87 -5.72
CA GLY A 96 -8.96 1.37 -6.68
C GLY A 96 -8.34 2.07 -7.90
N THR A 97 -9.17 2.86 -8.59
CA THR A 97 -8.79 3.56 -9.82
C THR A 97 -7.94 4.82 -9.54
N ALA A 98 -7.51 5.51 -10.61
CA ALA A 98 -6.83 6.80 -10.50
C ALA A 98 -7.71 7.91 -9.86
N VAL A 99 -9.03 7.74 -9.83
CA VAL A 99 -9.95 8.66 -9.15
C VAL A 99 -9.87 8.46 -7.64
N SER A 100 -9.67 7.22 -7.17
CA SER A 100 -9.56 6.90 -5.73
C SER A 100 -8.50 7.71 -5.00
N ALA A 101 -7.38 8.04 -5.67
CA ALA A 101 -6.30 8.84 -5.09
C ALA A 101 -6.75 10.25 -4.67
N GLU A 102 -7.70 10.83 -5.41
CA GLU A 102 -8.29 12.11 -5.04
C GLU A 102 -9.21 11.99 -3.83
N ILE A 103 -10.04 10.95 -3.79
CA ILE A 103 -10.96 10.69 -2.67
C ILE A 103 -10.16 10.47 -1.39
N LEU A 104 -9.15 9.60 -1.41
CA LEU A 104 -8.34 9.31 -0.23
C LEU A 104 -7.60 10.56 0.26
N ALA A 105 -7.00 11.35 -0.64
CA ALA A 105 -6.32 12.58 -0.26
C ALA A 105 -7.26 13.60 0.40
N ARG A 106 -8.47 13.76 -0.12
CA ARG A 106 -9.49 14.66 0.44
C ARG A 106 -10.02 14.16 1.78
N LEU A 107 -10.22 12.85 1.91
CA LEU A 107 -10.66 12.21 3.15
C LEU A 107 -9.63 12.40 4.26
N GLU A 108 -8.36 12.08 4.00
CA GLU A 108 -7.27 12.27 4.97
C GLU A 108 -7.03 13.75 5.30
N TYR A 109 -7.19 14.65 4.32
CA TYR A 109 -7.14 16.09 4.59
C TYR A 109 -8.28 16.55 5.51
N THR A 110 -9.50 16.04 5.28
CA THR A 110 -10.67 16.35 6.11
C THR A 110 -10.48 15.81 7.53
N TRP A 111 -9.93 14.61 7.67
CA TRP A 111 -9.58 14.06 8.98
C TRP A 111 -8.53 14.92 9.69
N TYR A 112 -7.48 15.33 8.99
CA TYR A 112 -6.47 16.26 9.50
C TYR A 112 -7.08 17.56 10.07
N THR A 113 -8.13 18.12 9.46
CA THR A 113 -8.73 19.37 9.96
C THR A 113 -9.30 19.30 11.37
N HIS A 114 -9.48 18.09 11.91
CA HIS A 114 -9.93 17.84 13.27
C HIS A 114 -8.77 17.63 14.27
N ASP A 115 -7.52 17.72 13.82
CA ASP A 115 -6.32 17.46 14.60
C ASP A 115 -5.36 18.68 14.59
N ALA A 116 -4.25 18.59 15.33
CA ALA A 116 -3.28 19.66 15.46
C ALA A 116 -2.50 19.91 14.16
N VAL A 117 -2.20 21.17 13.87
CA VAL A 117 -1.54 21.60 12.61
C VAL A 117 -0.26 20.83 12.28
N HIS A 118 0.53 20.45 13.30
CA HIS A 118 1.80 19.75 13.12
C HIS A 118 1.62 18.29 12.63
N THR A 119 0.43 17.70 12.75
CA THR A 119 0.15 16.32 12.30
C THR A 119 -0.17 16.23 10.81
N ALA A 120 -0.26 17.35 10.09
CA ALA A 120 -0.55 17.38 8.64
C ALA A 120 0.36 16.45 7.81
N GLY A 121 1.64 16.33 8.20
CA GLY A 121 2.59 15.43 7.52
C GLY A 121 2.26 13.94 7.70
N ILE A 122 1.62 13.56 8.81
CA ILE A 122 1.18 12.19 9.09
C ILE A 122 0.01 11.83 8.17
N TYR A 123 -1.00 12.70 8.10
CA TYR A 123 -2.16 12.50 7.20
C TYR A 123 -1.76 12.52 5.71
N ALA A 124 -0.80 13.37 5.34
CA ALA A 124 -0.23 13.34 4.00
C ALA A 124 0.45 11.99 3.70
N ALA A 125 1.17 11.41 4.66
CA ALA A 125 1.76 10.08 4.51
C ALA A 125 0.69 9.00 4.41
N ARG A 126 -0.40 9.07 5.19
CA ARG A 126 -1.56 8.16 5.09
C ARG A 126 -2.24 8.19 3.72
N ALA A 127 -2.31 9.36 3.09
CA ALA A 127 -2.84 9.47 1.72
C ALA A 127 -1.88 8.91 0.64
N VAL A 128 -0.59 8.73 0.94
CA VAL A 128 0.46 8.43 -0.04
C VAL A 128 1.00 7.02 0.08
N PHE A 129 1.31 6.57 1.30
CA PHE A 129 1.96 5.30 1.56
C PHE A 129 1.16 4.10 1.06
N PRO A 130 -0.18 4.03 1.21
CA PRO A 130 -0.94 2.90 0.67
C PRO A 130 -0.70 2.71 -0.83
N TYR A 131 -0.65 3.80 -1.61
CA TYR A 131 -0.35 3.72 -3.04
C TYR A 131 1.10 3.35 -3.34
N LEU A 132 2.05 3.77 -2.50
CA LEU A 132 3.44 3.32 -2.65
C LEU A 132 3.56 1.81 -2.39
N LEU A 133 2.91 1.32 -1.33
CA LEU A 133 2.89 -0.08 -0.93
C LEU A 133 2.18 -0.97 -1.96
N THR A 134 1.14 -0.48 -2.64
CA THR A 134 0.47 -1.19 -3.75
C THR A 134 1.14 -1.01 -5.10
N GLY A 135 2.28 -0.31 -5.16
CA GLY A 135 3.06 -0.12 -6.40
C GLY A 135 2.54 0.99 -7.34
N SER A 136 1.51 1.74 -6.93
CA SER A 136 0.91 2.81 -7.74
C SER A 136 1.58 4.17 -7.49
N PHE A 137 2.80 4.34 -8.00
CA PHE A 137 3.53 5.62 -7.89
C PHE A 137 2.77 6.81 -8.47
N ARG A 138 2.01 6.60 -9.56
CA ARG A 138 1.17 7.64 -10.17
C ARG A 138 0.09 8.14 -9.20
N ASN A 139 -0.60 7.23 -8.51
CA ASN A 139 -1.64 7.59 -7.55
C ASN A 139 -1.05 8.22 -6.30
N ALA A 140 0.11 7.74 -5.83
CA ALA A 140 0.84 8.33 -4.72
C ALA A 140 1.17 9.81 -4.97
N ASN A 141 1.70 10.14 -6.16
CA ASN A 141 1.96 11.54 -6.54
C ASN A 141 0.67 12.37 -6.64
N LYS A 142 -0.39 11.82 -7.26
CA LYS A 142 -1.67 12.51 -7.38
C LYS A 142 -2.25 12.84 -5.99
N ALA A 143 -2.28 11.86 -5.08
CA ALA A 143 -2.76 12.03 -3.72
C ALA A 143 -1.96 13.11 -2.96
N PHE A 144 -0.63 13.06 -3.04
CA PHE A 144 0.23 14.06 -2.40
C PHE A 144 -0.01 15.47 -2.94
N LEU A 145 -0.13 15.63 -4.27
CA LEU A 145 -0.40 16.92 -4.89
C LEU A 145 -1.74 17.50 -4.43
N ILE A 146 -2.79 16.68 -4.38
CA ILE A 146 -4.13 17.10 -3.94
C ILE A 146 -4.10 17.55 -2.48
N PHE A 147 -3.52 16.72 -1.60
CA PHE A 147 -3.40 17.04 -0.17
C PHE A 147 -2.62 18.35 0.03
N ARG A 148 -1.47 18.49 -0.63
CA ARG A 148 -0.62 19.69 -0.53
C ARG A 148 -1.33 20.95 -1.04
N ASN A 149 -2.07 20.83 -2.14
CA ASN A 149 -2.84 21.94 -2.69
C ASN A 149 -3.93 22.39 -1.70
N GLN A 150 -4.68 21.46 -1.12
CA GLN A 150 -5.67 21.77 -0.07
C GLN A 150 -5.03 22.46 1.14
N LEU A 151 -3.89 21.95 1.61
CA LEU A 151 -3.15 22.55 2.72
C LEU A 151 -2.68 23.98 2.40
N SER A 152 -2.20 24.22 1.18
CA SER A 152 -1.75 25.56 0.75
C SER A 152 -2.89 26.56 0.55
N SER A 153 -4.09 26.09 0.20
CA SER A 153 -5.27 26.94 0.03
C SER A 153 -6.04 27.16 1.34
N SER A 154 -5.67 26.45 2.41
CA SER A 154 -6.31 26.56 3.72
C SER A 154 -5.97 27.89 4.42
N PRO A 155 -6.86 28.46 5.26
CA PRO A 155 -6.52 29.62 6.09
C PRO A 155 -5.29 29.38 6.98
N THR A 156 -5.04 28.14 7.39
CA THR A 156 -3.87 27.74 8.18
C THR A 156 -2.54 27.88 7.41
N SER A 157 -2.58 28.01 6.09
CA SER A 157 -1.38 28.17 5.23
C SER A 157 -0.46 29.31 5.67
N HIS A 158 -1.02 30.40 6.21
CA HIS A 158 -0.26 31.56 6.65
C HIS A 158 0.60 31.25 7.87
N ALA A 159 0.17 30.31 8.72
CA ALA A 159 0.92 29.83 9.87
C ALA A 159 2.05 28.84 9.50
N LEU A 160 2.04 28.31 8.26
CA LEU A 160 2.97 27.27 7.82
C LEU A 160 4.28 27.80 7.22
N ASN A 161 4.43 29.13 7.07
CA ASN A 161 5.65 29.78 6.53
C ASN A 161 6.22 29.07 5.28
N VAL A 162 5.36 28.82 4.29
CA VAL A 162 5.71 28.06 3.09
C VAL A 162 6.84 28.75 2.32
N GLN A 163 7.91 28.01 2.03
CA GLN A 163 9.02 28.46 1.19
C GLN A 163 8.99 27.69 -0.13
N GLU A 164 8.90 28.40 -1.26
CA GLU A 164 9.01 27.78 -2.57
C GLU A 164 10.49 27.70 -2.97
N VAL A 165 10.98 26.48 -3.18
CA VAL A 165 12.32 26.21 -3.71
C VAL A 165 12.15 25.70 -5.13
N SER A 166 12.30 26.58 -6.11
CA SER A 166 12.32 26.20 -7.52
C SER A 166 13.72 25.71 -7.91
N SER A 167 13.80 24.50 -8.44
CA SER A 167 14.97 23.99 -9.16
C SER A 167 14.56 23.74 -10.61
N GLN A 168 15.51 23.83 -11.55
CA GLN A 168 15.33 23.88 -13.02
C GLN A 168 14.42 22.80 -13.67
N SER A 169 13.87 21.86 -12.91
CA SER A 169 12.92 20.86 -13.40
C SER A 169 11.81 20.44 -12.42
N ASN A 170 11.74 21.00 -11.20
CA ASN A 170 10.72 20.64 -10.19
C ASN A 170 10.52 21.78 -9.17
N ASP A 171 9.28 22.25 -9.01
CA ASP A 171 8.90 23.15 -7.91
C ASP A 171 8.68 22.36 -6.62
N VAL A 172 9.63 22.46 -5.71
CA VAL A 172 9.55 21.83 -4.38
C VAL A 172 9.11 22.89 -3.38
N ARG A 173 7.91 22.72 -2.83
CA ARG A 173 7.45 23.51 -1.69
C ARG A 173 8.00 22.90 -0.41
N VAL A 174 8.70 23.71 0.37
CA VAL A 174 9.24 23.34 1.68
C VAL A 174 8.40 24.02 2.76
N TYR A 175 8.00 23.24 3.75
CA TYR A 175 7.21 23.66 4.90
C TYR A 175 8.08 23.51 6.15
N PRO A 176 8.79 24.56 6.61
CA PRO A 176 9.75 24.44 7.71
C PRO A 176 9.13 23.88 9.00
N SER A 177 7.85 24.15 9.24
CA SER A 177 7.09 23.67 10.40
C SER A 177 6.51 22.25 10.24
N LEU A 178 6.61 21.64 9.05
CA LEU A 178 6.05 20.32 8.75
C LEU A 178 7.12 19.38 8.15
N PRO A 179 8.07 18.89 8.97
CA PRO A 179 9.18 18.07 8.49
C PRO A 179 8.71 16.79 7.80
N LEU A 180 7.68 16.12 8.32
CA LEU A 180 7.13 14.89 7.73
C LEU A 180 6.46 15.12 6.37
N LEU A 181 5.88 16.30 6.15
CA LEU A 181 5.32 16.65 4.84
C LEU A 181 6.44 16.82 3.79
N ASN A 182 7.55 17.46 4.19
CA ASN A 182 8.74 17.58 3.35
C ASN A 182 9.36 16.20 3.08
N PHE A 183 9.45 15.35 4.09
CA PHE A 183 9.91 13.97 3.95
C PHE A 183 9.11 13.22 2.88
N THR A 184 7.77 13.25 2.93
CA THR A 184 6.91 12.57 1.94
C THR A 184 7.15 13.10 0.53
N GLY A 185 7.28 14.43 0.35
CA GLY A 185 7.59 15.02 -0.95
C GLY A 185 8.98 14.62 -1.48
N LEU A 186 9.99 14.61 -0.62
CA LEU A 186 11.35 14.19 -0.96
C LEU A 186 11.44 12.69 -1.22
N LEU A 187 10.63 11.87 -0.54
CA LEU A 187 10.52 10.43 -0.77
C LEU A 187 10.00 10.16 -2.18
N LEU A 188 8.94 10.84 -2.61
CA LEU A 188 8.41 10.72 -3.97
C LEU A 188 9.45 11.12 -5.03
N LEU A 189 10.22 12.19 -4.77
CA LEU A 189 11.32 12.60 -5.65
C LEU A 189 12.47 11.60 -5.69
N ALA A 190 12.82 10.99 -4.54
CA ALA A 190 13.84 9.96 -4.47
C ALA A 190 13.42 8.72 -5.26
N ILE A 191 12.16 8.30 -5.16
CA ILE A 191 11.57 7.20 -5.94
C ILE A 191 11.62 7.53 -7.44
N GLN A 192 11.21 8.74 -7.85
CA GLN A 192 11.25 9.17 -9.25
C GLN A 192 12.66 9.10 -9.86
N ARG A 193 13.69 9.40 -9.06
CA ARG A 193 15.09 9.38 -9.48
C ARG A 193 15.74 8.00 -9.38
N GLY A 194 15.13 7.05 -8.67
CA GLY A 194 15.67 5.71 -8.45
C GLY A 194 16.98 5.66 -7.66
N ASN A 195 17.33 6.70 -6.90
CA ASN A 195 18.59 6.76 -6.16
C ASN A 195 18.42 6.22 -4.72
N ALA A 196 18.89 4.99 -4.50
CA ALA A 196 18.83 4.33 -3.19
C ALA A 196 19.62 5.05 -2.09
N ASP A 197 20.71 5.75 -2.42
CA ASP A 197 21.49 6.48 -1.42
C ASP A 197 20.77 7.75 -0.97
N SER A 198 20.05 8.43 -1.88
CA SER A 198 19.16 9.54 -1.51
C SER A 198 18.06 9.07 -0.55
N PHE A 199 17.46 7.90 -0.80
CA PHE A 199 16.47 7.32 0.11
C PHE A 199 17.06 7.02 1.50
N LYS A 200 18.21 6.35 1.59
CA LYS A 200 18.88 6.07 2.87
C LYS A 200 19.25 7.35 3.62
N GLN A 201 19.76 8.36 2.92
CA GLN A 201 20.10 9.65 3.50
C GLN A 201 18.83 10.35 4.04
N LEU A 202 17.73 10.28 3.30
CA LEU A 202 16.45 10.84 3.71
C LEU A 202 15.94 10.17 5.00
N LEU A 203 15.95 8.84 5.08
CA LEU A 203 15.58 8.11 6.29
C LEU A 203 16.43 8.53 7.50
N ARG A 204 17.75 8.67 7.33
CA ARG A 204 18.65 9.12 8.40
C ARG A 204 18.36 10.55 8.85
N HIS A 205 18.08 11.44 7.91
CA HIS A 205 17.85 12.85 8.21
C HIS A 205 16.53 13.08 8.96
N TYR A 206 15.49 12.31 8.62
CA TYR A 206 14.16 12.42 9.23
C TYR A 206 13.89 11.38 10.34
N ALA A 207 14.89 10.61 10.77
CA ALA A 207 14.73 9.46 11.67
C ALA A 207 13.93 9.79 12.94
N THR A 208 14.26 10.90 13.61
CA THR A 208 13.55 11.34 14.83
C THR A 208 12.07 11.61 14.57
N TYR A 209 11.77 12.36 13.50
CA TYR A 209 10.38 12.67 13.14
C TYR A 209 9.59 11.42 12.74
N ILE A 210 10.23 10.47 12.04
CA ILE A 210 9.60 9.20 11.66
C ILE A 210 9.26 8.38 12.91
N GLN A 211 10.18 8.28 13.86
CA GLN A 211 9.96 7.56 15.13
C GLN A 211 8.82 8.17 15.95
N GLU A 212 8.69 9.50 15.96
CA GLU A 212 7.62 10.20 16.66
C GLU A 212 6.26 10.07 15.95
N ALA A 213 6.25 9.89 14.62
CA ALA A 213 5.02 9.80 13.82
C ALA A 213 4.25 8.48 13.98
N GLY A 214 4.92 7.42 14.44
CA GLY A 214 4.37 6.08 14.59
C GLY A 214 5.16 5.01 13.86
N GLU A 215 4.56 3.83 13.68
CA GLU A 215 5.24 2.65 13.13
C GLU A 215 5.35 2.67 11.59
N TRP A 216 6.22 3.52 11.04
CA TRP A 216 6.47 3.58 9.60
C TRP A 216 7.57 2.63 9.12
N ASP A 217 8.31 2.00 10.04
CA ASP A 217 9.49 1.19 9.72
C ASP A 217 9.19 0.07 8.71
N GLN A 218 8.07 -0.63 8.89
CA GLN A 218 7.66 -1.73 7.99
C GLN A 218 7.28 -1.19 6.61
N ALA A 219 6.50 -0.11 6.56
CA ALA A 219 6.09 0.51 5.31
C ALA A 219 7.30 1.04 4.53
N LEU A 220 8.21 1.74 5.20
CA LEU A 220 9.42 2.29 4.59
C LEU A 220 10.40 1.19 4.16
N ALA A 221 10.50 0.09 4.92
CA ALA A 221 11.28 -1.08 4.49
C ALA A 221 10.72 -1.69 3.20
N HIS A 222 9.40 -1.86 3.11
CA HIS A 222 8.75 -2.37 1.89
C HIS A 222 8.90 -1.41 0.70
N ILE A 223 8.74 -0.11 0.92
CA ILE A 223 9.02 0.92 -0.11
C ILE A 223 10.49 0.84 -0.57
N GLY A 224 11.43 0.65 0.37
CA GLY A 224 12.85 0.43 0.11
C GLY A 224 13.11 -0.77 -0.79
N GLU A 225 12.39 -1.86 -0.56
CA GLU A 225 12.47 -3.08 -1.37
C GLU A 225 11.86 -2.87 -2.77
N VAL A 226 10.63 -2.37 -2.85
CA VAL A 226 9.87 -2.23 -4.09
C VAL A 226 10.51 -1.24 -5.06
N TYR A 227 10.95 -0.07 -4.59
CA TYR A 227 11.42 1.01 -5.46
C TYR A 227 12.94 1.12 -5.57
N PHE A 228 13.70 0.55 -4.63
CA PHE A 228 15.17 0.68 -4.59
C PHE A 228 15.90 -0.67 -4.53
N GLY A 229 15.19 -1.80 -4.47
CA GLY A 229 15.80 -3.14 -4.37
C GLY A 229 16.59 -3.36 -3.08
N ILE A 230 16.30 -2.57 -2.03
CA ILE A 230 16.97 -2.71 -0.74
C ILE A 230 16.40 -3.95 -0.04
N ARG A 231 17.26 -4.95 0.20
CA ARG A 231 16.84 -6.14 0.94
C ARG A 231 16.49 -5.76 2.37
N ILE A 232 15.26 -6.06 2.78
CA ILE A 232 14.83 -5.94 4.16
C ILE A 232 15.70 -6.89 5.00
N PRO A 233 16.43 -6.40 6.02
CA PRO A 233 17.08 -7.30 6.97
C PRO A 233 15.99 -8.17 7.59
N LYS A 234 16.05 -9.49 7.36
CA LYS A 234 15.12 -10.40 8.02
C LYS A 234 15.27 -10.17 9.52
N GLN A 235 14.17 -9.77 10.17
CA GLN A 235 14.12 -9.63 11.62
C GLN A 235 14.64 -10.95 12.20
N SER A 236 15.83 -10.92 12.80
CA SER A 236 16.39 -12.13 13.38
C SER A 236 15.51 -12.46 14.58
N ASN A 237 15.01 -13.70 14.62
CA ASN A 237 14.15 -14.13 15.72
C ASN A 237 15.06 -14.26 16.96
N PRO A 238 14.90 -13.42 18.01
CA PRO A 238 15.84 -13.40 19.14
C PRO A 238 15.96 -14.76 19.84
N LEU A 239 14.90 -15.57 19.77
CA LEU A 239 14.86 -16.93 20.29
C LEU A 239 15.76 -17.89 19.47
N MET A 240 15.81 -17.74 18.14
CA MET A 240 16.72 -18.52 17.29
C MET A 240 18.17 -18.08 17.45
N ASP A 241 18.41 -16.78 17.65
CA ASP A 241 19.77 -16.28 17.91
C ASP A 241 20.26 -16.80 19.28
N MET A 242 19.40 -16.79 20.31
CA MET A 242 19.74 -17.34 21.63
C MET A 242 19.90 -18.86 21.62
N MET A 243 19.04 -19.60 20.91
CA MET A 243 19.19 -21.05 20.74
C MET A 243 20.41 -21.39 19.89
N GLY A 244 20.77 -20.56 18.90
CA GLY A 244 22.02 -20.67 18.14
C GLY A 244 23.25 -20.45 19.01
N MET A 245 23.20 -19.52 19.98
CA MET A 245 24.26 -19.32 20.98
C MET A 245 24.34 -20.46 22.02
N PHE A 246 23.21 -21.10 22.35
CA PHE A 246 23.17 -22.21 23.31
C PHE A 246 23.47 -23.58 22.70
N PHE A 247 23.12 -23.82 21.43
CA PHE A 247 23.28 -25.10 20.73
C PHE A 247 24.37 -25.10 19.65
N GLY A 248 24.82 -23.93 19.19
CA GLY A 248 25.93 -23.76 18.24
C GLY A 248 27.22 -23.41 18.96
N GLY A 249 28.04 -24.43 19.24
CA GLY A 249 29.21 -24.39 20.12
C GLY A 249 30.16 -23.19 19.92
N GLY A 250 30.67 -22.72 21.07
CA GLY A 250 31.54 -21.56 21.21
C GLY A 250 32.86 -21.61 20.42
N PRO A 251 33.65 -20.53 20.48
CA PRO A 251 34.87 -20.37 19.71
C PRO A 251 35.87 -21.46 20.09
N GLN A 252 36.00 -22.47 19.24
CA GLN A 252 37.08 -23.44 19.33
C GLN A 252 38.37 -22.73 18.91
N GLY A 253 39.03 -22.13 19.91
CA GLY A 253 40.44 -21.79 19.88
C GLY A 253 41.26 -23.08 19.68
N GLY A 254 41.35 -23.53 18.43
CA GLY A 254 42.12 -24.68 18.01
C GLY A 254 43.40 -24.23 17.34
N ASN A 255 44.40 -23.94 18.17
CA ASN A 255 45.80 -23.75 17.78
C ASN A 255 46.26 -24.87 16.83
N ARG A 256 46.39 -24.59 15.52
CA ARG A 256 47.15 -25.45 14.59
C ARG A 256 48.39 -24.69 14.13
N SER A 257 49.43 -24.90 14.91
CA SER A 257 50.81 -24.61 14.60
C SER A 257 51.21 -25.17 13.24
N LYS A 258 51.90 -24.31 12.48
CA LYS A 258 52.61 -24.61 11.25
C LYS A 258 53.60 -25.75 11.47
N THR A 259 53.64 -26.73 10.56
CA THR A 259 54.82 -27.59 10.38
C THR A 259 55.31 -27.43 8.93
N PRO A 260 56.62 -27.26 8.69
CA PRO A 260 57.14 -26.81 7.40
C PRO A 260 57.24 -27.93 6.36
N GLN A 261 56.96 -27.55 5.13
CA GLN A 261 57.10 -28.34 3.91
C GLN A 261 58.59 -28.66 3.66
N ARG A 262 58.98 -29.94 3.72
CA ARG A 262 60.35 -30.39 3.41
C ARG A 262 60.51 -30.48 1.89
N SER A 263 61.35 -29.61 1.35
CA SER A 263 61.82 -29.63 -0.04
C SER A 263 62.61 -30.92 -0.32
N LYS A 264 62.25 -31.61 -1.41
CA LYS A 264 63.12 -32.60 -2.05
C LYS A 264 64.11 -31.85 -2.94
N ALA A 265 65.39 -31.93 -2.60
CA ALA A 265 66.49 -31.65 -3.52
C ALA A 265 67.17 -32.98 -3.90
N ARG A 266 67.34 -33.18 -5.22
CA ARG A 266 68.38 -34.01 -5.85
C ARG A 266 69.76 -33.49 -5.39
N GLU A 267 70.85 -34.26 -5.29
CA GLU A 267 71.62 -34.95 -6.35
C GLU A 267 72.83 -35.64 -5.64
N ALA A 268 73.21 -36.85 -6.04
CA ALA A 268 74.48 -37.21 -6.72
C ALA A 268 75.76 -37.21 -5.86
N GLY A 269 76.45 -38.36 -5.85
CA GLY A 269 77.77 -38.58 -5.24
C GLY A 269 77.83 -39.88 -4.46
#